data_AF-A0A8H4WK11-F1
#
_entry.id   AF-A0A8H4WK11-F1
#
_cell.length_a   1.000
_cell.length_b   1.000
_cell.length_c   1.000
_cell.angle_alpha   90.00
_cell.angle_beta   90.00
_cell.angle_gamma   90.00
#
_symmetry.space_group_name_H-M   'P 1'
#
loop_
_entity.id
_entity.type
_entity.pdbx_description
1 polymer ?
#
loop_
_entity_poly.entity_id
_entity_poly.type
_entity_poly.pdbx_seq_one_letter_code
_entity_poly.pdbx_strand_id
1 'polypeptide(L)'
;MATALPTIPRYVFCIIEPVVLILAFTTTSISPAYYVSGQFKLTSPLSLAPSETILTYQMSNLFLLIAIIELYVFHSTNDIKVAHALLKALWWGDLGHLGVTTWCMGWATLRNVGEWSLVNWGNIAVPLFLFAMRSFCLFGIFET
;
A
#
# COMPACT_ATOMS: atom_id res chain seq x y z
N MET A 1 -19.27 -3.27 -12.93
CA MET A 1 -19.54 -3.27 -11.48
C MET A 1 -18.92 -4.51 -10.86
N ALA A 2 -17.63 -4.45 -10.49
CA ALA A 2 -16.90 -5.37 -9.59
C ALA A 2 -17.03 -6.91 -9.78
N THR A 3 -17.71 -7.40 -10.82
CA THR A 3 -18.01 -8.82 -11.07
C THR A 3 -16.92 -9.53 -11.85
N ALA A 4 -15.90 -8.82 -12.34
CA ALA A 4 -14.84 -9.40 -13.14
C ALA A 4 -13.91 -10.31 -12.31
N LEU A 5 -13.67 -9.97 -11.04
CA LEU A 5 -12.75 -10.70 -10.17
C LEU A 5 -13.46 -11.81 -9.37
N PRO A 6 -12.77 -12.93 -9.06
CA PRO A 6 -13.27 -13.93 -8.13
C PRO A 6 -13.56 -13.33 -6.74
N THR A 7 -14.40 -14.01 -5.96
CA THR A 7 -14.96 -13.48 -4.70
C THR A 7 -13.88 -12.94 -3.75
N ILE A 8 -12.81 -13.70 -3.50
CA ILE A 8 -11.75 -13.29 -2.56
C ILE A 8 -10.99 -12.06 -3.07
N PRO A 9 -10.36 -12.07 -4.27
CA PRO A 9 -9.75 -10.89 -4.87
C PRO A 9 -10.66 -9.66 -4.90
N ARG A 10 -11.95 -9.85 -5.17
CA ARG A 10 -12.92 -8.76 -5.18
C ARG A 10 -13.05 -8.08 -3.83
N TYR A 11 -13.18 -8.83 -2.73
CA TYR A 11 -13.24 -8.23 -1.40
C TYR A 11 -11.94 -7.51 -1.02
N VAL A 12 -10.79 -8.10 -1.38
CA VAL A 12 -9.48 -7.50 -1.08
C VAL A 12 -9.28 -6.20 -1.86
N PHE A 13 -9.39 -6.23 -3.19
CA PHE A 13 -9.00 -5.11 -4.03
C PHE A 13 -10.08 -4.05 -4.23
N CYS A 14 -11.37 -4.41 -4.14
CA CYS A 14 -12.45 -3.44 -4.33
C CYS A 14 -12.89 -2.75 -3.03
N ILE A 15 -12.50 -3.30 -1.85
CA ILE A 15 -12.98 -2.82 -0.55
C ILE A 15 -11.82 -2.64 0.44
N ILE A 16 -11.14 -3.73 0.81
CA ILE A 16 -10.14 -3.69 1.90
C ILE A 16 -9.00 -2.75 1.53
N GLU A 17 -8.42 -2.92 0.35
CA GLU A 17 -7.28 -2.11 -0.07
C GLU A 17 -7.62 -0.61 -0.19
N PRO A 18 -8.69 -0.17 -0.88
CA PRO A 18 -9.07 1.24 -0.89
C PRO A 18 -9.27 1.82 0.51
N VAL A 19 -9.87 1.06 1.43
CA VAL A 19 -10.05 1.50 2.82
C VAL A 19 -8.69 1.67 3.51
N VAL A 20 -7.78 0.72 3.36
CA VAL A 20 -6.43 0.80 3.95
C VAL A 20 -5.65 1.97 3.37
N LEU A 21 -5.74 2.24 2.07
CA LEU A 21 -5.10 3.39 1.44
C LEU A 21 -5.70 4.73 1.91
N ILE A 22 -7.02 4.82 2.11
CA ILE A 22 -7.67 6.01 2.70
C ILE A 22 -7.22 6.23 4.15
N LEU A 23 -7.06 5.15 4.93
CA LEU A 23 -6.51 5.24 6.28
C LEU A 23 -5.05 5.69 6.26
N ALA A 24 -4.23 5.18 5.33
CA ALA A 24 -2.85 5.61 5.13
C ALA A 24 -2.77 7.11 4.75
N PHE A 25 -3.62 7.56 3.83
CA PHE A 25 -3.77 8.98 3.49
C PHE A 25 -4.15 9.83 4.72
N THR A 26 -5.13 9.38 5.49
CA THR A 26 -5.64 10.15 6.63
C THR A 26 -4.57 10.26 7.73
N THR A 27 -3.93 9.15 8.08
CA THR A 27 -2.88 9.11 9.11
C THR A 27 -1.64 9.91 8.69
N THR A 28 -1.20 9.78 7.43
CA THR A 28 -0.04 10.51 6.89
C THR A 28 -0.32 12.01 6.77
N SER A 29 -1.55 12.41 6.41
CA SER A 29 -1.93 13.83 6.28
C SER A 29 -2.09 14.54 7.62
N ILE A 30 -2.67 13.86 8.62
CA ILE A 30 -2.94 14.44 9.94
C ILE A 30 -1.66 14.51 10.77
N SER A 31 -0.76 13.53 10.64
CA SER A 31 0.47 13.48 11.43
C SER A 31 1.70 13.10 10.60
N PRO A 32 2.19 14.00 9.72
CA PRO A 32 3.37 13.75 8.89
C PRO A 32 4.62 13.37 9.70
N ALA A 33 4.88 14.09 10.80
CA ALA A 33 6.05 13.84 11.65
C ALA A 33 6.00 12.46 12.32
N TYR A 34 4.81 12.01 12.75
CA TYR A 34 4.61 10.66 13.27
C TYR A 34 4.84 9.61 12.18
N TYR A 35 4.30 9.83 10.98
CA TYR A 35 4.49 8.91 9.87
C TYR A 35 5.98 8.75 9.53
N VAL A 36 6.71 9.85 9.32
CA VAL A 36 8.14 9.82 8.99
C VAL A 36 8.96 9.19 10.11
N SER A 37 8.75 9.61 11.36
CA SER A 37 9.48 9.04 12.50
C SER A 37 9.08 7.61 12.83
N GLY A 38 7.94 7.13 12.33
CA GLY A 38 7.53 5.74 12.46
C GLY A 38 8.22 4.79 11.48
N GLN A 39 8.74 5.29 10.35
CA GLN A 39 9.43 4.46 9.33
C GLN A 39 10.71 3.79 9.83
N PHE A 40 11.34 4.40 10.82
CA PHE A 40 12.56 3.90 11.43
C PHE A 40 12.52 4.23 12.92
N LYS A 41 13.10 3.39 13.79
CA LYS A 41 13.14 3.69 15.23
C LYS A 41 13.93 4.97 15.49
N LEU A 42 13.23 6.10 15.59
CA LEU A 42 13.77 7.36 16.06
C LEU A 42 13.35 7.55 17.53
N THR A 43 14.30 7.94 18.37
CA THR A 43 14.10 8.12 19.82
C THR A 43 13.20 9.32 20.16
N SER A 44 12.88 10.19 19.19
CA SER A 44 11.96 11.32 19.36
C SER A 44 11.34 11.73 18.03
N PRO A 45 10.12 12.33 18.02
CA PRO A 45 9.50 12.86 16.81
C PRO A 45 10.41 13.91 16.18
N LEU A 46 10.79 13.70 14.92
CA LEU A 46 11.65 14.61 14.19
C LEU A 46 10.86 15.87 13.80
N SER A 47 11.47 17.05 13.96
CA SER A 47 10.99 18.24 13.26
C SER A 47 11.34 18.08 11.78
N LEU A 48 10.32 17.94 10.94
CA LEU A 48 10.52 17.74 9.51
C LEU A 48 11.05 19.00 8.84
N ALA A 49 12.06 18.84 8.00
CA ALA A 49 12.46 19.88 7.07
C ALA A 49 11.28 20.23 6.12
N PRO A 50 11.23 21.45 5.55
CA PRO A 50 10.20 21.81 4.59
C PRO A 50 10.11 20.83 3.40
N SER A 51 11.25 20.34 2.91
CA SER A 51 11.32 19.33 1.85
C SER A 51 10.68 18.00 2.26
N GLU A 52 10.97 17.50 3.46
CA GLU A 52 10.40 16.27 4.00
C GLU A 52 8.89 16.39 4.21
N THR A 53 8.43 17.57 4.64
CA THR A 53 7.01 17.88 4.79
C THR A 53 6.29 17.81 3.44
N ILE A 54 6.84 18.46 2.40
CA ILE A 54 6.28 18.41 1.05
C ILE A 54 6.24 16.97 0.52
N LEU A 55 7.34 16.24 0.65
CA LEU A 55 7.42 14.83 0.20
C LEU A 55 6.42 13.94 0.93
N THR A 56 6.21 14.16 2.23
CA THR A 56 5.24 13.38 3.02
C THR A 56 3.81 13.66 2.59
N TYR A 57 3.46 14.92 2.31
CA TYR A 57 2.13 15.24 1.77
C TYR A 57 1.93 14.74 0.33
N GLN A 58 2.97 14.77 -0.51
CA GLN A 58 2.92 14.16 -1.84
C GLN A 58 2.71 12.65 -1.75
N MET A 59 3.40 11.96 -0.84
CA MET A 59 3.20 10.53 -0.57
C MET A 59 1.77 10.26 -0.08
N SER A 60 1.28 11.07 0.84
CA SER A 60 -0.10 10.97 1.33
C SER A 60 -1.10 11.07 0.17
N ASN A 61 -0.93 12.08 -0.70
CA ASN A 61 -1.77 12.26 -1.87
C ASN A 61 -1.71 11.06 -2.84
N LEU A 62 -0.56 10.39 -2.96
CA LEU A 62 -0.45 9.16 -3.76
C LEU A 62 -1.31 8.03 -3.19
N PHE A 63 -1.38 7.86 -1.87
CA PHE A 63 -2.28 6.86 -1.27
C PHE A 63 -3.74 7.11 -1.64
N LEU A 64 -4.19 8.37 -1.54
CA LEU A 64 -5.55 8.74 -1.93
C LEU A 64 -5.79 8.53 -3.44
N LEU A 65 -4.82 8.93 -4.27
CA LEU A 65 -4.91 8.78 -5.71
C LEU A 65 -5.06 7.31 -6.11
N ILE A 66 -4.25 6.41 -5.54
CA ILE A 66 -4.33 4.98 -5.81
C ILE A 66 -5.69 4.42 -5.39
N ALA A 67 -6.17 4.77 -4.19
CA ALA A 67 -7.48 4.34 -3.71
C ALA A 67 -8.61 4.77 -4.65
N ILE A 68 -8.56 6.01 -5.14
CA ILE A 68 -9.55 6.53 -6.09
C ILE A 68 -9.45 5.81 -7.43
N ILE A 69 -8.25 5.59 -7.96
CA ILE A 69 -8.06 4.84 -9.22
C ILE A 69 -8.65 3.45 -9.11
N GLU A 70 -8.39 2.72 -8.03
CA GLU A 70 -8.95 1.40 -7.77
C GLU A 70 -10.47 1.42 -7.71
N LEU A 71 -11.04 2.33 -6.91
CA LEU A 71 -12.48 2.48 -6.78
C LEU A 71 -13.12 2.78 -8.13
N TYR A 72 -12.60 3.73 -8.91
CA TYR A 72 -13.16 4.06 -10.21
C TYR A 72 -13.01 2.90 -11.19
N VAL A 73 -11.82 2.33 -11.36
CA VAL A 73 -11.60 1.28 -12.36
C VAL A 73 -12.40 0.02 -12.03
N PHE A 74 -12.32 -0.49 -10.81
CA PHE A 74 -13.01 -1.74 -10.45
C PHE A 74 -14.54 -1.61 -10.42
N HIS A 75 -15.08 -0.42 -10.14
CA HIS A 75 -16.52 -0.21 -10.15
C HIS A 75 -17.07 0.18 -11.54
N SER A 76 -16.25 0.78 -12.41
CA SER A 76 -16.67 1.21 -13.75
C SER A 76 -16.50 0.15 -14.85
N THR A 77 -15.64 -0.85 -14.68
CA THR A 77 -15.44 -1.92 -15.68
C THR A 77 -16.11 -3.24 -15.29
N ASN A 78 -16.36 -4.09 -16.30
CA ASN A 78 -16.66 -5.52 -16.17
C ASN A 78 -15.64 -6.39 -16.92
N ASP A 79 -14.66 -5.77 -17.60
CA ASP A 79 -13.66 -6.49 -18.38
C ASP A 79 -12.52 -6.95 -17.47
N ILE A 80 -12.37 -8.28 -17.34
CA ILE A 80 -11.31 -8.92 -16.57
C ILE A 80 -9.92 -8.53 -17.06
N LYS A 81 -9.74 -8.21 -18.36
CA LYS A 81 -8.46 -7.74 -18.90
C LYS A 81 -8.07 -6.39 -18.31
N VAL A 82 -9.03 -5.49 -18.13
CA VAL A 82 -8.81 -4.18 -17.51
C VAL A 82 -8.49 -4.34 -16.02
N ALA A 83 -9.23 -5.19 -15.32
CA ALA A 83 -8.95 -5.50 -13.92
C ALA A 83 -7.54 -6.09 -13.75
N HIS A 84 -7.15 -7.08 -14.56
CA HIS A 84 -5.80 -7.65 -14.55
C HIS A 84 -4.72 -6.65 -14.97
N ALA A 85 -5.01 -5.71 -15.87
CA ALA A 85 -4.06 -4.65 -16.22
C ALA A 85 -3.77 -3.74 -15.02
N LEU A 86 -4.81 -3.33 -14.28
CA LEU A 86 -4.64 -2.56 -13.05
C LEU A 86 -3.90 -3.36 -11.97
N LEU A 87 -4.28 -4.62 -11.73
CA LEU A 87 -3.59 -5.47 -10.75
C LEU A 87 -2.10 -5.65 -11.09
N LYS A 88 -1.75 -5.79 -12.37
CA LYS A 88 -0.34 -5.85 -12.82
C LYS A 88 0.40 -4.54 -12.56
N ALA A 89 -0.23 -3.40 -12.80
CA ALA A 89 0.37 -2.09 -12.53
C ALA A 89 0.67 -1.93 -11.03
N LEU A 90 -0.30 -2.28 -10.18
CA LEU A 90 -0.15 -2.22 -8.72
C LEU A 90 0.86 -3.24 -8.20
N TRP A 91 0.93 -4.43 -8.80
CA TRP A 91 1.93 -5.45 -8.47
C TRP A 91 3.37 -4.97 -8.72
N TRP A 92 3.60 -4.20 -9.80
CA TRP A 92 4.88 -3.52 -10.01
C TRP A 92 5.14 -2.41 -8.99
N GLY A 93 4.09 -1.69 -8.60
CA GLY A 93 4.13 -0.71 -7.51
C GLY A 93 4.57 -1.33 -6.18
N ASP A 94 4.00 -2.48 -5.83
CA ASP A 94 4.34 -3.23 -4.62
C ASP A 94 5.82 -3.63 -4.61
N LEU A 95 6.36 -4.12 -5.73
CA LEU A 95 7.78 -4.48 -5.84
C LEU A 95 8.69 -3.28 -5.62
N GLY A 96 8.38 -2.14 -6.24
CA GLY A 96 9.14 -0.91 -6.04
C GLY A 96 9.07 -0.43 -4.60
N HIS A 97 7.87 -0.41 -4.03
CA HIS A 97 7.60 0.00 -2.66
C HIS A 97 8.31 -0.90 -1.64
N LEU A 98 8.11 -2.22 -1.71
CA LEU A 98 8.75 -3.19 -0.82
C LEU A 98 10.26 -3.20 -1.01
N GLY A 99 10.75 -3.17 -2.26
CA GLY A 99 12.18 -3.16 -2.56
C GLY A 99 12.90 -1.96 -1.93
N VAL A 100 12.41 -0.75 -2.17
CA VAL A 100 13.01 0.48 -1.62
C VAL A 100 12.83 0.55 -0.10
N THR A 101 11.63 0.25 0.42
CA THR A 101 11.36 0.32 1.86
C THR A 101 12.25 -0.64 2.63
N THR A 102 12.32 -1.90 2.20
CA THR A 102 13.14 -2.92 2.87
C THR A 102 14.64 -2.60 2.74
N TRP A 103 15.09 -2.11 1.58
CA TRP A 103 16.47 -1.69 1.41
C TRP A 103 16.86 -0.56 2.36
N CYS A 104 16.05 0.50 2.43
CA CYS A 104 16.29 1.65 3.31
C CYS A 104 16.17 1.31 4.81
N MET A 105 15.23 0.43 5.18
CA MET A 105 15.04 0.01 6.57
C MET A 105 16.24 -0.82 7.11
N GLY A 106 16.93 -1.52 6.21
CA GLY A 106 18.09 -2.35 6.53
C GLY A 106 17.72 -3.69 7.19
N TRP A 107 18.60 -4.68 7.00
CA TRP A 107 18.35 -6.06 7.43
C TRP A 107 18.12 -6.22 8.93
N ALA A 108 18.83 -5.43 9.76
CA ALA A 108 18.72 -5.50 11.22
C ALA A 108 17.32 -5.14 11.72
N THR A 109 16.71 -4.11 11.15
CA THR A 109 15.35 -3.66 11.50
C THR A 109 14.30 -4.60 10.92
N LEU A 110 14.49 -5.06 9.69
CA LEU A 110 13.58 -6.00 9.02
C LEU A 110 13.40 -7.31 9.79
N ARG A 111 14.50 -7.92 10.26
CA ARG A 111 14.42 -9.18 11.00
C ARG A 111 13.84 -9.02 12.41
N ASN A 112 13.80 -7.81 12.95
CA ASN A 112 13.33 -7.54 14.30
C ASN A 112 11.85 -7.11 14.29
N VAL A 113 10.99 -8.03 13.83
CA VAL A 113 9.55 -7.79 13.65
C VAL A 113 8.84 -7.39 14.95
N GLY A 114 9.34 -7.86 16.10
CA GLY A 114 8.80 -7.48 17.42
C GLY A 114 8.97 -6.00 17.75
N GLU A 115 9.84 -5.30 17.03
CA GLU A 115 10.15 -3.88 17.25
C GLU A 115 9.59 -2.97 16.14
N TRP A 116 8.73 -3.52 15.29
CA TRP A 116 8.09 -2.74 14.23
C TRP A 116 7.05 -1.79 14.81
N SER A 117 7.18 -0.51 14.44
CA SER A 117 6.15 0.49 14.69
C SER A 117 4.88 0.16 13.91
N LEU A 118 3.77 0.81 14.26
CA LEU A 118 2.53 0.70 13.47
C LEU A 118 2.74 1.09 12.00
N VAL A 119 3.61 2.06 11.74
CA VAL A 119 3.97 2.50 10.39
C VAL A 119 4.73 1.41 9.64
N ASN A 120 5.65 0.69 10.30
CA ASN A 120 6.38 -0.42 9.68
C ASN A 120 5.44 -1.58 9.33
N TRP A 121 4.49 -1.91 10.20
CA TRP A 121 3.45 -2.87 9.87
C TRP A 121 2.63 -2.43 8.66
N GLY A 122 2.23 -1.15 8.61
CA GLY A 122 1.50 -0.57 7.47
C GLY A 122 2.30 -0.52 6.17
N ASN A 123 3.61 -0.31 6.23
CA ASN A 123 4.45 -0.11 5.04
C ASN A 123 5.16 -1.38 4.56
N ILE A 124 5.18 -2.45 5.36
CA ILE A 124 5.81 -3.71 4.97
C ILE A 124 4.78 -4.83 4.94
N ALA A 125 4.10 -5.12 6.06
CA ALA A 125 3.23 -6.29 6.14
C ALA A 125 2.00 -6.16 5.25
N VAL A 126 1.36 -4.98 5.20
CA VAL A 126 0.19 -4.75 4.34
C VAL A 126 0.56 -4.84 2.85
N PRO A 127 1.56 -4.11 2.33
CA PRO A 127 1.97 -4.27 0.92
C PRO A 127 2.44 -5.67 0.58
N LEU A 128 3.12 -6.37 1.50
CA LEU A 128 3.51 -7.77 1.30
C LEU A 128 2.29 -8.69 1.14
N PHE A 129 1.26 -8.49 1.98
CA PHE A 129 -0.01 -9.21 1.85
C PHE A 129 -0.69 -8.91 0.51
N LEU A 130 -0.80 -7.63 0.13
CA LEU A 130 -1.44 -7.22 -1.13
C LEU A 130 -0.68 -7.76 -2.34
N PHE A 131 0.65 -7.70 -2.32
CA PHE A 131 1.51 -8.31 -3.34
C PHE A 131 1.26 -9.82 -3.48
N ALA A 132 1.16 -10.54 -2.37
CA ALA A 132 0.85 -11.98 -2.38
C ALA A 132 -0.55 -12.24 -2.97
N MET A 133 -1.56 -11.48 -2.53
CA MET A 133 -2.93 -11.59 -3.05
C MET A 133 -2.98 -11.32 -4.56
N ARG A 134 -2.25 -10.31 -5.04
CA ARG A 134 -2.15 -10.00 -6.47
C ARG A 134 -1.47 -11.11 -7.25
N SER A 135 -0.38 -11.65 -6.70
CA SER A 135 0.33 -12.78 -7.31
C SER A 135 -0.60 -13.99 -7.43
N PHE A 136 -1.33 -14.33 -6.37
CA PHE A 136 -2.30 -15.44 -6.40
C PHE A 136 -3.43 -15.21 -7.41
N CYS A 137 -3.93 -13.97 -7.51
CA CYS A 137 -4.94 -13.61 -8.51
C CYS A 137 -4.40 -13.72 -9.94
N LEU A 138 -3.20 -13.18 -10.21
CA LEU A 138 -2.61 -13.14 -11.55
C LEU A 138 -2.12 -14.51 -12.02
N PHE A 139 -1.78 -15.41 -11.10
CA PHE A 139 -1.41 -16.80 -11.40
C PHE A 139 -2.61 -17.77 -11.39
N GLY A 140 -3.85 -17.27 -11.25
CA GLY A 140 -5.06 -18.08 -11.40
C GLY A 140 -5.40 -18.98 -10.22
N ILE A 141 -4.86 -18.73 -9.02
CA ILE A 141 -5.10 -19.59 -7.83
C ILE A 141 -6.57 -19.53 -7.37
N PHE A 142 -7.26 -18.42 -7.62
CA PHE A 142 -8.66 -18.22 -7.21
C PHE A 142 -9.68 -18.64 -8.29
N GLU A 143 -9.25 -19.19 -9.43
CA GLU A 143 -10.10 -19.56 -10.56
C GLU A 143 -10.64 -21.01 -10.48
N THR A 144 -10.83 -21.54 -9.27
CA THR A 144 -11.45 -22.88 -9.03
C THR A 144 -12.96 -22.88 -9.21
#